data_AF-A0A8H5DX92-F1
#
_entry.id   AF-A0A8H5DX92-F1
#
_cell.length_a   1.000
_cell.length_b   1.000
_cell.length_c   1.000
_cell.angle_alpha   90.00
_cell.angle_beta   90.00
_cell.angle_gamma   90.00
#
_symmetry.space_group_name_H-M   'P 1'
#
loop_
_entity.id
_entity.type
_entity.pdbx_description
1 polymer ?
#
loop_
_entity_poly.entity_id
_entity_poly.type
_entity_poly.pdbx_seq_one_letter_code
_entity_poly.pdbx_strand_id
1 'polypeptide(L)'
;MSGRHKNLSRVFGHFGASQGCANALGWGMGGKNPVTGKIEPGWNYGESIGGGVGPSEGYDGASGLHVHSTNTRQTDSEVIEKRTAVLVRRYGIREGSSGIGRWCGGDGIVCEIEARASLKFSILNDRRVYRPYGMAGGYGGQRGEKLAFKFNEQHEMEAINLGGKAIIHLEPGEYIRINTPGGGGYGPPNDDEVDFSTDDFHKAFV
;
A
#
# COMPACT_ATOMS: atom_id res chain seq x y z
N MET A 1 -16.45 -14.71 -25.02
CA MET A 1 -16.50 -15.56 -23.81
C MET A 1 -15.34 -15.16 -22.90
N SER A 2 -15.55 -14.18 -22.00
CA SER A 2 -14.48 -13.66 -21.12
C SER A 2 -14.49 -14.39 -19.77
N GLY A 3 -13.42 -15.10 -19.46
CA GLY A 3 -13.21 -15.79 -18.19
C GLY A 3 -13.22 -14.83 -17.01
N ARG A 4 -14.36 -14.75 -16.32
CA ARG A 4 -14.45 -14.12 -15.00
C ARG A 4 -13.75 -15.06 -14.02
N HIS A 5 -12.49 -14.77 -13.70
CA HIS A 5 -11.88 -15.25 -12.47
C HIS A 5 -12.65 -14.60 -11.30
N LYS A 6 -13.79 -15.20 -10.94
CA LYS A 6 -14.51 -14.85 -9.72
C LYS A 6 -13.69 -15.45 -8.58
N ASN A 7 -13.07 -14.57 -7.77
CA ASN A 7 -12.28 -14.96 -6.61
C ASN A 7 -13.09 -15.89 -5.69
N LEU A 8 -12.40 -16.87 -5.08
CA LEU A 8 -12.96 -17.91 -4.21
C LEU A 8 -13.87 -17.34 -3.10
N SER A 9 -13.55 -16.16 -2.58
CA SER A 9 -14.35 -15.44 -1.57
C SER A 9 -15.76 -15.08 -2.03
N ARG A 10 -15.95 -14.76 -3.33
CA ARG A 10 -17.28 -14.55 -3.93
C ARG A 10 -18.06 -15.85 -4.13
N VAL A 11 -17.37 -16.98 -4.25
CA VAL A 11 -18.01 -18.29 -4.45
C VAL A 11 -18.62 -18.78 -3.15
N PHE A 12 -17.94 -18.55 -2.02
CA PHE A 12 -18.46 -18.93 -0.71
C PHE A 12 -19.33 -17.85 -0.07
N GLY A 13 -19.23 -16.58 -0.47
CA GLY A 13 -20.16 -15.53 0.00
C GLY A 13 -20.01 -15.13 1.47
N HIS A 14 -19.02 -15.65 2.19
CA HIS A 14 -18.84 -15.44 3.64
C HIS A 14 -17.71 -14.47 4.01
N PHE A 15 -16.87 -14.03 3.07
CA PHE A 15 -15.66 -13.22 3.37
C PHE A 15 -15.52 -12.00 2.47
N GLY A 16 -15.31 -10.82 3.05
CA GLY A 16 -14.99 -9.61 2.31
C GLY A 16 -13.61 -9.64 1.64
N ALA A 17 -13.34 -8.68 0.76
CA ALA A 17 -12.08 -8.63 0.04
C ALA A 17 -10.95 -8.05 0.90
N SER A 18 -9.87 -8.80 1.10
CA SER A 18 -8.60 -8.28 1.64
C SER A 18 -7.83 -7.44 0.60
N GLN A 19 -6.77 -6.75 1.04
CA GLN A 19 -5.93 -5.86 0.22
C GLN A 19 -5.44 -6.46 -1.11
N GLY A 20 -5.33 -7.80 -1.22
CA GLY A 20 -5.26 -8.53 -2.49
C GLY A 20 -4.05 -8.24 -3.40
N CYS A 21 -3.04 -7.51 -2.90
CA CYS A 21 -1.81 -7.16 -3.60
C CYS A 21 -0.57 -7.49 -2.76
N ALA A 22 0.50 -7.95 -3.42
CA ALA A 22 1.83 -7.95 -2.81
C ALA A 22 2.31 -6.50 -2.74
N ASN A 23 2.48 -5.97 -1.52
CA ASN A 23 3.16 -4.70 -1.34
C ASN A 23 4.64 -4.99 -1.10
N ALA A 24 5.48 -4.83 -2.11
CA ALA A 24 6.92 -5.03 -2.00
C ALA A 24 7.66 -3.73 -2.26
N LEU A 25 8.50 -3.34 -1.30
CA LEU A 25 9.34 -2.17 -1.33
C LEU A 25 10.78 -2.62 -1.16
N GLY A 26 11.68 -2.18 -2.03
CA GLY A 26 13.10 -2.39 -1.85
C GLY A 26 13.90 -1.15 -2.17
N TRP A 27 15.11 -1.08 -1.64
CA TRP A 27 16.06 0.00 -1.90
C TRP A 27 17.49 -0.51 -1.85
N GLY A 28 18.41 0.27 -2.42
CA GLY A 28 19.82 -0.09 -2.43
C GLY A 28 20.65 0.76 -3.35
N MET A 29 21.89 0.32 -3.56
CA MET A 29 22.88 0.95 -4.42
C MET A 29 23.42 -0.05 -5.44
N GLY A 30 24.01 0.48 -6.51
CA GLY A 30 24.59 -0.32 -7.59
C GLY A 30 23.54 -0.96 -8.51
N GLY A 31 23.93 -2.07 -9.15
CA GLY A 31 23.17 -2.70 -10.22
C GLY A 31 23.61 -2.24 -11.60
N LYS A 32 22.81 -2.52 -12.63
CA LYS A 32 23.14 -2.16 -14.01
C LYS A 32 22.87 -0.67 -14.23
N ASN A 33 23.92 0.09 -14.53
CA ASN A 33 23.82 1.48 -14.94
C ASN A 33 23.04 1.55 -16.28
N PRO A 34 21.92 2.28 -16.36
CA PRO A 34 21.07 2.29 -17.55
C PRO A 34 21.72 3.00 -18.75
N VAL A 35 22.69 3.89 -18.51
CA VAL A 35 23.39 4.65 -19.55
C VAL A 35 24.60 3.88 -20.06
N THR A 36 25.46 3.40 -19.15
CA THR A 36 26.73 2.75 -19.52
C THR A 36 26.61 1.24 -19.70
N GLY A 37 25.52 0.63 -19.20
CA GLY A 37 25.31 -0.81 -19.20
C GLY A 37 26.21 -1.60 -18.25
N LYS A 38 27.14 -0.94 -17.56
CA LYS A 38 28.06 -1.56 -16.59
C LYS A 38 27.33 -1.97 -15.33
N ILE A 39 27.75 -3.08 -14.74
CA ILE A 39 27.27 -3.53 -13.44
C ILE A 39 28.16 -2.89 -12.38
N GLU A 40 27.55 -2.07 -11.55
CA GLU A 40 28.21 -1.46 -10.40
C GLU A 40 27.92 -2.31 -9.16
N PRO A 41 28.96 -2.74 -8.40
CA PRO A 41 28.77 -3.44 -7.13
C PRO A 41 27.92 -2.61 -6.16
N GLY A 42 27.11 -3.29 -5.36
CA GLY A 42 26.26 -2.63 -4.38
C GLY A 42 25.51 -3.63 -3.52
N TRP A 43 24.42 -3.17 -2.91
CA TRP A 43 23.58 -3.97 -2.03
C TRP A 43 22.12 -3.62 -2.26
N ASN A 44 21.24 -4.54 -1.91
CA ASN A 44 19.81 -4.32 -1.93
C ASN A 44 19.18 -4.83 -0.62
N TYR A 45 18.20 -4.09 -0.15
CA TYR A 45 17.29 -4.49 0.90
C TYR A 45 15.87 -4.50 0.35
N GLY A 46 15.04 -5.41 0.85
CA GLY A 46 13.66 -5.55 0.41
C GLY A 46 12.78 -6.00 1.55
N GLU A 47 11.58 -5.44 1.60
CA GLU A 47 10.59 -5.70 2.61
C GLU A 47 9.19 -5.78 2.00
N SER A 48 8.32 -6.57 2.61
CA SER A 48 6.90 -6.57 2.29
C SER A 48 6.13 -5.68 3.27
N ILE A 49 4.99 -5.14 2.86
CA ILE A 49 4.16 -4.28 3.72
C ILE A 49 2.77 -4.90 3.85
N GLY A 50 2.29 -5.02 5.08
CA GLY A 50 0.93 -5.50 5.38
C GLY A 50 -0.17 -4.59 4.81
N GLY A 51 -1.42 -4.98 5.01
CA GLY A 51 -2.57 -4.17 4.60
C GLY A 51 -3.86 -4.61 5.28
N GLY A 52 -4.98 -4.03 4.85
CA GLY A 52 -6.28 -4.32 5.45
C GLY A 52 -6.85 -5.66 5.01
N VAL A 53 -7.28 -6.46 5.98
CA VAL A 53 -7.90 -7.77 5.76
C VAL A 53 -9.40 -7.61 5.57
N GLY A 54 -10.01 -8.45 4.73
CA GLY A 54 -11.46 -8.51 4.60
C GLY A 54 -12.13 -9.08 5.87
N PRO A 55 -13.32 -8.59 6.25
CA PRO A 55 -14.11 -9.14 7.35
C PRO A 55 -14.80 -10.44 6.95
N SER A 56 -15.48 -11.05 7.92
CA SER A 56 -16.39 -12.18 7.70
C SER A 56 -17.68 -11.92 8.47
N GLU A 57 -18.72 -12.68 8.17
CA GLU A 57 -19.90 -12.71 9.02
C GLU A 57 -19.50 -13.05 10.47
N GLY A 58 -19.80 -12.14 11.39
CA GLY A 58 -19.51 -12.25 12.82
C GLY A 58 -18.27 -11.49 13.33
N TYR A 59 -17.39 -10.96 12.46
CA TYR A 59 -16.20 -10.22 12.90
C TYR A 59 -15.60 -9.28 11.83
N ASP A 60 -15.01 -8.18 12.29
CA ASP A 60 -14.29 -7.21 11.46
C ASP A 60 -12.94 -7.74 10.96
N GLY A 61 -12.46 -7.15 9.88
CA GLY A 61 -11.15 -7.44 9.31
C GLY A 61 -10.01 -6.82 10.12
N ALA A 62 -8.88 -7.54 10.21
CA ALA A 62 -7.69 -7.04 10.90
C ALA A 62 -6.96 -5.95 10.09
N SER A 63 -6.53 -4.89 10.77
CA SER A 63 -5.74 -3.80 10.19
C SER A 63 -4.24 -4.13 10.11
N GLY A 64 -3.58 -3.69 9.05
CA GLY A 64 -2.12 -3.75 8.89
C GLY A 64 -1.52 -5.15 8.90
N LEU A 65 -2.29 -6.18 8.57
CA LEU A 65 -1.82 -7.55 8.64
C LEU A 65 -1.16 -8.00 7.34
N HIS A 66 -0.05 -8.72 7.51
CA HIS A 66 0.60 -9.50 6.48
C HIS A 66 -0.24 -10.74 6.17
N VAL A 67 -0.99 -10.71 5.07
CA VAL A 67 -1.79 -11.85 4.62
C VAL A 67 -1.42 -12.28 3.20
N HIS A 68 -1.86 -13.48 2.82
CA HIS A 68 -1.62 -14.10 1.53
C HIS A 68 -0.10 -14.22 1.21
N SER A 69 0.38 -13.57 0.15
CA SER A 69 1.76 -13.67 -0.33
C SER A 69 2.79 -12.90 0.51
N THR A 70 2.36 -12.21 1.58
CA THR A 70 3.22 -11.33 2.40
C THR A 70 3.42 -11.83 3.82
N ASN A 71 3.19 -13.11 4.14
CA ASN A 71 3.32 -13.72 5.48
C ASN A 71 4.77 -13.74 6.03
N THR A 72 5.34 -12.54 6.20
CA THR A 72 6.71 -12.30 6.64
C THR A 72 6.66 -11.43 7.88
N ARG A 73 7.56 -11.68 8.82
CA ARG A 73 7.78 -10.77 9.94
C ARG A 73 8.48 -9.51 9.43
N GLN A 74 7.92 -8.35 9.76
CA GLN A 74 8.54 -7.06 9.46
C GLN A 74 9.85 -6.91 10.24
N THR A 75 10.84 -6.25 9.64
CA THR A 75 12.10 -5.96 10.31
C THR A 75 11.92 -4.72 11.19
N ASP A 76 12.53 -4.73 12.38
CA ASP A 76 12.47 -3.59 13.28
C ASP A 76 13.11 -2.34 12.61
N SER A 77 12.48 -1.18 12.76
CA SER A 77 12.93 0.08 12.16
C SER A 77 14.37 0.41 12.55
N GLU A 78 14.74 0.20 13.82
CA GLU A 78 16.10 0.42 14.33
C GLU A 78 17.15 -0.39 13.55
N VAL A 79 16.82 -1.62 13.16
CA VAL A 79 17.70 -2.50 12.39
C VAL A 79 17.82 -2.00 10.94
N ILE A 80 16.70 -1.61 10.35
CA ILE A 80 16.65 -1.06 8.98
C ILE A 80 17.49 0.21 8.87
N GLU A 81 17.27 1.17 9.77
CA GLU A 81 17.95 2.47 9.78
C GLU A 81 19.45 2.31 10.01
N LYS A 82 19.84 1.40 10.91
CA LYS A 82 21.25 1.11 11.20
C LYS A 82 21.99 0.48 10.03
N ARG A 83 21.30 -0.29 9.17
CA ARG A 83 21.94 -1.13 8.14
C ARG A 83 21.82 -0.59 6.72
N THR A 84 20.85 0.26 6.41
CA THR A 84 20.48 0.54 5.02
C THR A 84 20.39 2.02 4.64
N ALA A 85 20.99 2.92 5.44
CA ALA A 85 21.09 4.36 5.14
C ALA A 85 19.74 5.03 4.80
N VAL A 86 18.68 4.60 5.49
CA VAL A 86 17.35 5.20 5.43
C VAL A 86 16.91 5.67 6.82
N LEU A 87 15.85 6.46 6.87
CA LEU A 87 15.11 6.80 8.08
C LEU A 87 13.65 6.35 7.91
N VAL A 88 13.09 5.63 8.88
CA VAL A 88 11.68 5.27 8.90
C VAL A 88 10.91 6.45 9.50
N ARG A 89 10.34 7.30 8.64
CA ARG A 89 9.61 8.51 9.08
C ARG A 89 8.27 8.15 9.72
N ARG A 90 7.58 7.17 9.14
CA ARG A 90 6.28 6.68 9.61
C ARG A 90 6.10 5.23 9.23
N TYR A 91 5.67 4.42 10.18
CA TYR A 91 5.14 3.09 9.90
C TYR A 91 3.96 2.84 10.83
N GLY A 92 2.74 2.83 10.31
CA GLY A 92 1.56 2.69 11.16
C GLY A 92 0.26 2.52 10.38
N ILE A 93 -0.84 2.38 11.11
CA ILE A 93 -2.17 2.17 10.53
C ILE A 93 -2.59 3.39 9.69
N ARG A 94 -3.20 3.09 8.54
CA ARG A 94 -3.83 4.07 7.64
C ARG A 94 -5.31 4.17 7.99
N GLU A 95 -5.61 4.92 9.04
CA GLU A 95 -6.97 5.08 9.56
C GLU A 95 -7.96 5.53 8.47
N GLY A 96 -9.16 4.96 8.49
CA GLY A 96 -10.25 5.28 7.56
C GLY A 96 -10.07 4.72 6.15
N SER A 97 -9.11 3.81 5.94
CA SER A 97 -8.91 3.15 4.65
C SER A 97 -9.70 1.86 4.48
N SER A 98 -10.30 1.34 5.54
CA SER A 98 -11.22 0.22 5.52
C SER A 98 -12.50 0.51 4.73
N GLY A 99 -13.13 -0.55 4.23
CA GLY A 99 -14.46 -0.51 3.67
C GLY A 99 -15.50 -0.72 4.76
N ILE A 100 -16.55 0.10 4.72
CA ILE A 100 -17.61 0.13 5.73
C ILE A 100 -18.66 -0.95 5.41
N GLY A 101 -19.13 -1.68 6.42
CA GLY A 101 -20.25 -2.61 6.33
C GLY A 101 -20.77 -2.93 7.72
N ARG A 102 -21.74 -3.85 7.85
CA ARG A 102 -22.10 -4.40 9.18
C ARG A 102 -20.88 -4.99 9.89
N TRP A 103 -19.93 -5.51 9.11
CA TRP A 103 -18.59 -5.85 9.54
C TRP A 103 -17.60 -5.09 8.66
N CYS A 104 -16.74 -4.29 9.28
CA CYS A 104 -15.80 -3.41 8.61
C CYS A 104 -14.54 -4.17 8.17
N GLY A 105 -13.95 -3.76 7.04
CA GLY A 105 -12.62 -4.24 6.68
C GLY A 105 -11.54 -3.70 7.62
N GLY A 106 -10.34 -4.28 7.54
CA GLY A 106 -9.17 -3.72 8.21
C GLY A 106 -8.62 -2.51 7.48
N ASP A 107 -7.98 -1.61 8.22
CA ASP A 107 -7.20 -0.51 7.64
C ASP A 107 -5.86 -1.00 7.07
N GLY A 108 -5.38 -0.29 6.05
CA GLY A 108 -4.05 -0.45 5.50
C GLY A 108 -2.95 0.12 6.40
N ILE A 109 -1.76 0.30 5.82
CA ILE A 109 -0.56 0.87 6.44
C ILE A 109 -0.11 2.10 5.67
N VAL A 110 0.36 3.11 6.40
CA VAL A 110 1.21 4.19 5.90
C VAL A 110 2.65 3.84 6.25
N CYS A 111 3.49 3.66 5.22
CA CYS A 111 4.93 3.45 5.36
C CYS A 111 5.67 4.57 4.63
N GLU A 112 6.49 5.33 5.35
CA GLU A 112 7.32 6.40 4.84
C GLU A 112 8.80 6.10 5.11
N ILE A 113 9.57 6.02 4.03
CA ILE A 113 11.01 5.75 4.09
C ILE A 113 11.76 6.90 3.41
N GLU A 114 12.63 7.56 4.17
CA GLU A 114 13.50 8.64 3.70
C GLU A 114 14.89 8.10 3.38
N ALA A 115 15.42 8.55 2.25
CA ALA A 115 16.79 8.25 1.87
C ALA A 115 17.76 9.15 2.67
N ARG A 116 18.81 8.57 3.26
CA ARG A 116 19.92 9.35 3.85
C ARG A 116 21.20 9.30 3.02
N ALA A 117 21.13 8.65 1.86
CA ALA A 117 22.14 8.57 0.83
C ALA A 117 21.42 8.53 -0.52
N SER A 118 22.12 8.74 -1.64
CA SER A 118 21.53 8.54 -2.96
C SER A 118 21.20 7.04 -3.12
N LEU A 119 19.90 6.72 -3.17
CA LEU A 119 19.39 5.35 -3.15
C LEU A 119 18.40 5.11 -4.28
N LYS A 120 18.46 3.92 -4.87
CA LYS A 120 17.47 3.46 -5.84
C LYS A 120 16.40 2.65 -5.13
N PHE A 121 15.16 3.14 -5.17
CA PHE A 121 13.98 2.46 -4.67
C PHE A 121 13.29 1.69 -5.81
N SER A 122 12.90 0.45 -5.54
CA SER A 122 12.14 -0.43 -6.43
C SER A 122 10.83 -0.78 -5.78
N ILE A 123 9.72 -0.53 -6.49
CA ILE A 123 8.38 -0.73 -5.95
C ILE A 123 7.60 -1.65 -6.89
N LEU A 124 7.22 -2.82 -6.38
CA LEU A 124 6.51 -3.86 -7.13
C LEU A 124 5.10 -4.03 -6.57
N ASN A 125 4.17 -3.20 -7.04
CA ASN A 125 2.79 -3.16 -6.54
C ASN A 125 1.79 -3.17 -7.71
N ASP A 126 1.46 -4.35 -8.23
CA ASP A 126 0.83 -4.52 -9.56
C ASP A 126 -0.69 -4.34 -9.61
N ARG A 127 -1.38 -4.10 -8.49
CA ARG A 127 -2.85 -3.98 -8.44
C ARG A 127 -3.35 -2.80 -7.64
N ARG A 128 -3.27 -1.59 -8.21
CA ARG A 128 -3.84 -0.35 -7.63
C ARG A 128 -5.05 0.20 -8.38
N VAL A 129 -5.47 -0.48 -9.45
CA VAL A 129 -6.62 -0.09 -10.29
C VAL A 129 -7.96 -0.51 -9.66
N TYR A 130 -7.98 -1.57 -8.85
CA TYR A 130 -9.21 -2.09 -8.24
C TYR A 130 -9.19 -1.90 -6.73
N ARG A 131 -10.18 -1.13 -6.23
CA ARG A 131 -10.47 -1.05 -4.80
C ARG A 131 -10.84 -2.44 -4.28
N PRO A 132 -10.41 -2.84 -3.06
CA PRO A 132 -10.99 -3.97 -2.35
C PRO A 132 -12.51 -3.81 -2.36
N TYR A 133 -13.23 -4.74 -2.97
CA TYR A 133 -14.68 -4.63 -3.11
C TYR A 133 -15.38 -5.02 -1.81
N GLY A 134 -16.44 -4.31 -1.47
CA GLY A 134 -17.34 -4.76 -0.41
C GLY A 134 -18.22 -5.93 -0.85
N MET A 135 -18.79 -6.64 0.10
CA MET A 135 -19.67 -7.80 -0.13
C MET A 135 -20.99 -7.69 0.62
N ALA A 136 -22.03 -8.35 0.10
CA ALA A 136 -23.33 -8.47 0.75
C ALA A 136 -23.95 -7.12 1.19
N GLY A 137 -23.67 -6.02 0.47
CA GLY A 137 -24.15 -4.67 0.80
C GLY A 137 -23.10 -3.76 1.45
N GLY A 138 -21.90 -4.25 1.75
CA GLY A 138 -20.79 -3.44 2.25
C GLY A 138 -20.08 -2.63 1.15
N TYR A 139 -19.40 -1.56 1.56
CA TYR A 139 -18.60 -0.67 0.73
C TYR A 139 -17.16 -1.15 0.57
N GLY A 140 -16.52 -0.71 -0.52
CA GLY A 140 -15.13 -1.05 -0.79
C GLY A 140 -14.14 -0.25 0.05
N GLY A 141 -13.01 -0.87 0.39
CA GLY A 141 -11.90 -0.18 1.04
C GLY A 141 -11.16 0.76 0.08
N GLN A 142 -10.38 1.68 0.63
CA GLN A 142 -9.57 2.59 -0.17
C GLN A 142 -8.48 1.84 -0.94
N ARG A 143 -8.20 2.29 -2.17
CA ARG A 143 -7.07 1.80 -2.97
C ARG A 143 -5.74 2.20 -2.32
N GLY A 144 -4.69 1.45 -2.61
CA GLY A 144 -3.34 1.86 -2.23
C GLY A 144 -2.84 3.04 -3.08
N GLU A 145 -2.07 3.94 -2.48
CA GLU A 145 -1.40 5.07 -3.14
C GLU A 145 0.13 5.06 -2.93
N LYS A 146 0.90 5.58 -3.90
CA LYS A 146 2.36 5.73 -3.79
C LYS A 146 2.74 7.13 -4.18
N LEU A 147 3.49 7.78 -3.30
CA LEU A 147 3.99 9.12 -3.53
C LEU A 147 5.49 9.12 -3.29
N ALA A 148 6.25 9.74 -4.18
CA ALA A 148 7.61 10.17 -3.87
C ALA A 148 7.59 11.66 -3.56
N PHE A 149 8.35 12.05 -2.56
CA PHE A 149 8.54 13.42 -2.15
C PHE A 149 9.98 13.79 -2.50
N LYS A 150 10.14 14.67 -3.48
CA LYS A 150 11.42 15.04 -4.08
C LYS A 150 11.63 16.55 -4.05
N PHE A 151 12.88 16.99 -4.02
CA PHE A 151 13.19 18.40 -4.16
C PHE A 151 13.07 18.82 -5.63
N ASN A 152 12.37 19.92 -5.90
CA ASN A 152 12.36 20.57 -7.20
C ASN A 152 13.62 21.44 -7.39
N GLU A 153 13.73 22.12 -8.54
CA GLU A 153 14.87 23.00 -8.85
C GLU A 153 15.01 24.17 -7.86
N GLN A 154 13.92 24.57 -7.23
CA GLN A 154 13.86 25.62 -6.20
C GLN A 154 14.15 25.08 -4.79
N HIS A 155 14.53 23.81 -4.65
CA HIS A 155 14.74 23.13 -3.37
C HIS A 155 13.49 23.04 -2.48
N GLU A 156 12.31 23.06 -3.07
CA GLU A 156 11.03 22.83 -2.38
C GLU A 156 10.59 21.37 -2.56
N MET A 157 9.94 20.81 -1.54
CA MET A 157 9.48 19.42 -1.56
C MET A 157 8.18 19.28 -2.37
N GLU A 158 8.19 18.47 -3.42
CA GLU A 158 7.05 18.17 -4.28
C GLU A 158 6.63 16.70 -4.18
N ALA A 159 5.32 16.44 -4.18
CA ALA A 159 4.75 15.09 -4.18
C ALA A 159 4.47 14.60 -5.60
N ILE A 160 5.07 13.46 -5.97
CA ILE A 160 4.96 12.83 -7.29
C ILE A 160 4.24 11.48 -7.14
N ASN A 161 3.14 11.28 -7.87
CA ASN A 161 2.42 10.01 -7.88
C ASN A 161 3.16 8.96 -8.72
N LEU A 162 3.49 7.82 -8.09
CA LEU A 162 4.18 6.73 -8.77
C LEU A 162 3.16 5.67 -9.23
N GLY A 163 3.05 5.47 -10.55
CA GLY A 163 2.20 4.44 -11.17
C GLY A 163 2.54 2.99 -10.75
N GLY A 164 1.91 1.97 -11.36
CA GLY A 164 1.91 0.57 -10.90
C GLY A 164 3.28 -0.04 -10.54
N LYS A 165 4.26 0.01 -11.45
CA LYS A 165 5.67 -0.33 -11.20
C LYS A 165 6.51 0.93 -11.33
N ALA A 166 7.37 1.18 -10.35
CA ALA A 166 8.26 2.32 -10.40
C ALA A 166 9.63 1.93 -9.84
N ILE A 167 10.66 2.37 -10.54
CA ILE A 167 12.00 2.51 -9.99
C ILE A 167 12.23 4.01 -9.88
N ILE A 168 12.64 4.47 -8.71
CA ILE A 168 12.91 5.90 -8.47
C ILE A 168 14.23 6.06 -7.74
N HIS A 169 14.96 7.10 -8.08
CA HIS A 169 16.15 7.53 -7.37
C HIS A 169 15.77 8.64 -6.40
N LEU A 170 16.10 8.45 -5.13
CA LEU A 170 15.90 9.42 -4.07
C LEU A 170 17.25 9.89 -3.54
N GLU A 171 17.40 11.20 -3.43
CA GLU A 171 18.55 11.87 -2.83
C GLU A 171 18.35 12.05 -1.30
N PRO A 172 19.41 12.35 -0.53
CA PRO A 172 19.29 12.56 0.90
C PRO A 172 18.20 13.58 1.27
N GLY A 173 17.28 13.19 2.16
CA GLY A 173 16.14 14.01 2.60
C GLY A 173 14.87 13.83 1.75
N GLU A 174 14.97 13.22 0.57
CA GLU A 174 13.81 12.79 -0.21
C GLU A 174 13.25 11.47 0.33
N TYR A 175 11.94 11.25 0.17
CA TYR A 175 11.30 10.08 0.76
C TYR A 175 10.17 9.51 -0.09
N ILE A 176 9.84 8.24 0.16
CA ILE A 176 8.68 7.57 -0.43
C ILE A 176 7.62 7.30 0.62
N ARG A 177 6.35 7.53 0.26
CA ARG A 177 5.18 7.11 1.03
C ARG A 177 4.45 6.00 0.28
N ILE A 178 4.28 4.86 0.94
CA ILE A 178 3.45 3.76 0.50
C ILE A 178 2.22 3.68 1.41
N ASN A 179 1.06 4.00 0.83
CA ASN A 179 -0.24 3.74 1.42
C ASN A 179 -0.73 2.38 0.88
N THR A 180 -0.88 1.39 1.75
CA THR A 180 -1.43 0.09 1.35
C THR A 180 -2.96 0.12 1.34
N PRO A 181 -3.62 -0.75 0.56
CA PRO A 181 -5.08 -0.81 0.54
C PRO A 181 -5.65 -1.29 1.87
N GLY A 182 -6.87 -0.85 2.20
CA GLY A 182 -7.69 -1.47 3.26
C GLY A 182 -8.32 -2.80 2.83
N GLY A 183 -9.20 -3.34 3.66
CA GLY A 183 -10.13 -4.43 3.32
C GLY A 183 -11.50 -3.88 2.96
N GLY A 184 -12.29 -4.56 2.13
CA GLY A 184 -13.68 -4.18 1.82
C GLY A 184 -14.66 -4.69 2.87
N GLY A 185 -15.69 -3.90 3.20
CA GLY A 185 -16.69 -4.24 4.23
C GLY A 185 -17.65 -5.36 3.81
N TYR A 186 -18.34 -5.94 4.78
CA TYR A 186 -19.35 -6.98 4.58
C TYR A 186 -20.68 -6.58 5.20
N GLY A 187 -21.80 -6.83 4.50
CA GLY A 187 -23.13 -6.50 4.99
C GLY A 187 -23.46 -4.99 4.88
N PRO A 188 -24.74 -4.62 4.89
CA PRO A 188 -25.13 -3.21 4.90
C PRO A 188 -24.68 -2.54 6.21
N PRO A 189 -24.08 -1.34 6.17
CA PRO A 189 -23.76 -0.62 7.40
C PRO A 189 -25.01 -0.31 8.23
N ASN A 190 -24.81 -0.12 9.53
CA ASN A 190 -25.86 0.38 10.42
C ASN A 190 -26.08 1.87 10.12
N ASP A 191 -27.33 2.33 10.23
CA ASP A 191 -27.73 3.70 9.84
C ASP A 191 -26.97 4.82 10.59
N ASP A 192 -26.35 4.50 11.73
CA ASP A 192 -25.61 5.45 12.58
C ASP A 192 -24.11 5.63 12.22
N GLU A 193 -23.54 4.79 11.34
CA GLU A 193 -22.09 4.75 11.07
C GLU A 193 -21.67 5.41 9.74
N VAL A 194 -22.62 5.98 8.98
CA VAL A 194 -22.33 6.51 7.64
C VAL A 194 -22.29 8.03 7.64
N ASP A 195 -21.18 8.61 8.10
CA ASP A 195 -20.86 10.02 7.79
C ASP A 195 -20.28 10.09 6.37
N PHE A 196 -21.16 10.32 5.39
CA PHE A 196 -20.74 10.70 4.04
C PHE A 196 -20.19 12.13 4.08
N SER A 197 -18.92 12.31 4.46
CA SER A 197 -18.25 13.57 4.16
C SER A 197 -18.25 13.77 2.64
N THR A 198 -18.89 14.84 2.18
CA THR A 198 -19.23 15.13 0.78
C THR A 198 -18.03 15.33 -0.17
N ASP A 199 -16.80 15.17 0.31
CA ASP A 199 -15.59 15.34 -0.50
C ASP A 199 -15.23 14.11 -1.36
N ASP A 200 -15.83 12.94 -1.10
CA ASP A 200 -15.47 11.69 -1.78
C ASP A 200 -16.19 11.45 -3.11
N PHE A 201 -17.28 12.19 -3.40
CA PHE A 201 -18.03 12.06 -4.66
C PHE A 201 -17.28 12.65 -5.86
N HIS A 202 -16.44 13.67 -5.66
CA HIS A 202 -15.71 14.30 -6.78
C HIS A 202 -14.47 13.52 -7.26
N LYS A 203 -13.99 12.53 -6.50
CA LYS A 203 -12.83 11.70 -6.89
C LYS A 203 -13.21 10.37 -7.56
N ALA A 204 -14.49 10.13 -7.79
CA ALA A 204 -14.99 8.90 -8.43
C ALA A 204 -15.10 8.99 -9.97
N PHE A 205 -15.00 10.19 -10.55
CA PHE A 205 -15.05 10.41 -12.00
C PHE A 205 -14.02 11.46 -12.46
N VAL A 206 -12.72 11.24 -12.19
CA VAL A 206 -11.60 11.69 -13.05
C VAL A 206 -10.47 10.67 -12.93
#